data_AF-A0A3E0C9X0-F1
#
_entry.id   AF-A0A3E0C9X0-F1
#
_cell.length_a   1.000
_cell.length_b   1.000
_cell.length_c   1.000
_cell.angle_alpha   90.00
_cell.angle_beta   90.00
_cell.angle_gamma   90.00
#
_symmetry.space_group_name_H-M   'P 1'
#
loop_
_entity.id
_entity.type
_entity.pdbx_description
1 polymer ?
#
loop_
_entity_poly.entity_id
_entity_poly.type
_entity_poly.pdbx_seq_one_letter_code
_entity_poly.pdbx_strand_id
1 'polypeptide(L)'
;MSIIFEVVDTILSEPTQRPGSRKGRPNHSPEFRRRLAMAACESGVSVARLARENGLNANLVYTWRRRYLAEQQAEAVQLVPVAIVNEVSSVNEPPALSESEVVRPAGSIEVRIGRAVVKVDGIVDAEMLRTVLGSLRS
;
A
#
# COMPACT_ATOMS: atom_id res chain seq x y z
N MET A 1 1.83 49.97 4.24
CA MET A 1 1.35 48.92 3.32
C MET A 1 0.79 47.79 4.17
N SER A 2 -0.53 47.67 4.21
CA SER A 2 -1.25 46.69 5.03
C SER A 2 -1.42 45.40 4.23
N ILE A 3 -0.83 44.30 4.70
CA ILE A 3 -1.10 42.97 4.13
C ILE A 3 -2.26 42.39 4.93
N ILE A 4 -3.43 42.38 4.30
CA ILE A 4 -4.62 41.68 4.75
C ILE A 4 -4.30 40.19 4.66
N PHE A 5 -4.16 39.52 5.80
CA PHE A 5 -4.11 38.07 5.86
C PHE A 5 -5.58 37.61 5.88
N GLU A 6 -6.10 37.19 4.74
CA GLU A 6 -7.42 36.57 4.68
C GLU A 6 -7.41 35.31 5.53
N VAL A 7 -8.08 35.41 6.68
CA VAL A 7 -8.48 34.26 7.50
C VAL A 7 -9.60 33.58 6.72
N VAL A 8 -9.22 32.57 5.93
CA VAL A 8 -10.16 31.54 5.51
C VAL A 8 -10.50 30.73 6.76
N ASP A 9 -11.59 31.12 7.41
CA ASP A 9 -12.30 30.35 8.42
C ASP A 9 -12.76 29.03 7.80
N THR A 10 -11.88 28.03 7.78
CA THR A 10 -12.30 26.63 7.61
C THR A 10 -12.81 26.17 8.97
N ILE A 11 -14.08 26.45 9.22
CA ILE A 11 -14.82 25.92 10.36
C ILE A 11 -14.86 24.40 10.16
N LEU A 12 -13.89 23.70 10.75
CA LEU A 12 -13.83 22.24 10.80
C LEU A 12 -15.13 21.76 11.46
N SER A 13 -16.05 21.27 10.63
CA SER A 13 -17.34 20.75 11.07
C SER A 13 -17.15 19.73 12.20
N GLU A 14 -17.99 19.90 13.22
CA GLU A 14 -17.98 19.26 14.52
C GLU A 14 -17.53 17.78 14.50
N PRO A 15 -16.55 17.38 15.34
CA PRO A 15 -16.27 15.98 15.53
C PRO A 15 -17.42 15.38 16.34
N THR A 16 -18.26 14.56 15.70
CA THR A 16 -19.15 13.63 16.39
C THR A 16 -18.30 12.57 17.10
N GLN A 17 -17.69 12.95 18.22
CA GLN A 17 -17.03 12.04 19.14
C GLN A 17 -18.09 11.11 19.73
N ARG A 18 -18.23 9.92 19.15
CA ARG A 18 -19.03 8.87 19.77
C ARG A 18 -18.33 8.46 21.06
N PRO A 19 -19.02 8.41 22.21
CA PRO A 19 -18.40 8.00 23.47
C PRO A 19 -17.86 6.57 23.32
N GLY A 20 -16.54 6.44 23.39
CA GLY A 20 -15.83 5.18 23.18
C GLY A 20 -16.13 4.19 24.29
N SER A 21 -16.63 3.02 23.89
CA SER A 21 -16.69 1.79 24.68
C SER A 21 -15.37 1.52 25.41
N ARG A 22 -15.48 1.35 26.74
CA ARG A 22 -14.55 0.78 27.73
C ARG A 22 -13.04 0.87 27.42
N LYS A 23 -12.36 1.66 28.26
CA LYS A 23 -10.91 1.75 28.52
C LYS A 23 -10.19 2.93 27.84
N GLY A 24 -10.47 4.12 28.37
CA GLY A 24 -9.50 5.22 28.58
C GLY A 24 -8.89 5.93 27.37
N ARG A 25 -9.05 5.44 26.13
CA ARG A 25 -8.49 6.08 24.94
C ARG A 25 -9.59 6.57 23.99
N PRO A 26 -9.62 7.86 23.64
CA PRO A 26 -10.50 8.35 22.59
C PRO A 26 -10.25 7.58 21.30
N ASN A 27 -11.27 6.90 20.79
CA ASN A 27 -11.19 6.19 19.52
C ASN A 27 -11.63 7.14 18.40
N HIS A 28 -10.67 7.68 17.65
CA HIS A 28 -10.96 8.55 16.51
C HIS A 28 -11.33 7.72 15.28
N SER A 29 -12.43 8.08 14.61
CA SER A 29 -12.87 7.40 13.39
C SER A 29 -11.77 7.45 12.32
N PRO A 30 -11.62 6.41 11.48
CA PRO A 30 -10.61 6.39 10.42
C PRO A 30 -10.74 7.57 9.46
N GLU A 31 -11.96 8.00 9.15
CA GLU A 31 -12.24 9.15 8.29
C GLU A 31 -11.73 10.47 8.89
N PHE A 32 -11.97 10.69 10.19
CA PHE A 32 -11.46 11.87 10.88
C PHE A 32 -9.93 11.89 10.88
N ARG A 33 -9.29 10.75 11.14
CA ARG A 33 -7.83 10.61 11.10
C ARG A 33 -7.26 10.92 9.73
N ARG A 34 -7.88 10.44 8.65
CA ARG A 34 -7.46 10.71 7.27
C ARG A 34 -7.59 12.18 6.90
N ARG A 35 -8.74 12.81 7.17
CA ARG A 35 -8.95 14.25 6.91
C ARG A 35 -7.90 15.10 7.61
N LEU A 36 -7.62 14.81 8.87
CA LEU A 36 -6.63 15.55 9.63
C LEU A 36 -5.20 15.30 9.15
N ALA A 37 -4.87 14.07 8.75
CA ALA A 37 -3.58 13.74 8.17
C ALA A 37 -3.34 14.44 6.83
N MET A 38 -4.39 14.58 6.00
CA MET A 38 -4.37 15.30 4.73
C MET A 38 -4.12 16.80 4.96
N ALA A 39 -4.90 17.44 5.83
CA ALA A 39 -4.70 18.85 6.21
C ALA A 39 -3.29 19.10 6.79
N ALA A 40 -2.76 18.14 7.55
CA ALA A 40 -1.39 18.21 8.08
C ALA A 40 -0.27 18.09 7.02
N CYS A 41 -0.61 17.71 5.78
CA CYS A 41 0.34 17.67 4.66
C CYS A 41 0.40 18.98 3.87
N GLU A 42 -0.54 19.91 4.07
CA GLU A 42 -0.56 21.19 3.38
C GLU A 42 0.63 22.08 3.77
N SER A 43 1.23 22.74 2.79
CA SER A 43 2.36 23.65 3.00
C SER A 43 1.91 24.88 3.81
N GLY A 44 2.61 25.18 4.90
CA GLY A 44 2.30 26.31 5.77
C GLY A 44 1.42 25.97 6.98
N VAL A 45 0.86 24.76 7.06
CA VAL A 45 0.08 24.32 8.22
C VAL A 45 1.00 23.80 9.33
N SER A 46 0.93 24.42 10.51
CA SER A 46 1.59 23.91 11.70
C SER A 46 0.80 22.74 12.29
N VAL A 47 1.40 21.55 12.29
CA VAL A 47 0.79 20.33 12.86
C VAL A 47 0.38 20.55 14.33
N ALA A 48 1.16 21.31 15.10
CA ALA A 48 0.86 21.59 16.51
C ALA A 48 -0.30 22.56 16.69
N ARG A 49 -0.52 23.48 15.73
CA ARG A 49 -1.69 24.37 15.72
C ARG A 49 -2.94 23.58 15.36
N LEU A 50 -2.89 22.82 14.26
CA LEU A 50 -3.97 21.95 13.80
C LEU A 50 -4.41 20.95 14.89
N ALA A 51 -3.46 20.36 15.61
CA ALA A 51 -3.75 19.46 16.72
C ALA A 51 -4.49 20.16 17.87
N ARG A 52 -4.05 21.37 18.26
CA ARG A 52 -4.70 22.15 19.33
C ARG A 52 -6.13 22.56 18.97
N GLU A 53 -6.36 23.02 17.75
CA GLU A 53 -7.69 23.38 17.24
C GLU A 53 -8.66 22.18 17.27
N ASN A 54 -8.13 20.96 17.14
CA ASN A 54 -8.92 19.72 17.17
C ASN A 54 -8.92 19.02 18.55
N GLY A 55 -8.31 19.61 19.59
CA GLY A 55 -8.22 19.01 20.93
C GLY A 55 -7.36 17.72 20.98
N LEU A 56 -6.37 17.61 20.11
CA LEU A 56 -5.52 16.43 19.95
C LEU A 56 -4.08 16.68 20.36
N ASN A 57 -3.38 15.60 20.69
CA ASN A 57 -1.94 15.63 20.83
C ASN A 57 -1.27 15.70 19.45
N ALA A 58 -0.34 16.64 19.24
CA ALA A 58 0.40 16.79 17.99
C ALA A 58 1.10 15.49 17.55
N ASN A 59 1.61 14.68 18.49
CA ASN A 59 2.24 13.39 18.19
C ASN A 59 1.29 12.42 17.48
N LEU A 60 -0.01 12.50 17.79
CA LEU A 60 -1.03 11.67 17.18
C LEU A 60 -1.23 12.07 15.71
N VAL A 61 -1.26 13.37 15.43
CA VAL A 61 -1.37 13.91 14.07
C VAL A 61 -0.12 13.59 13.25
N TYR A 62 1.08 13.70 13.82
CA TYR A 62 2.32 13.26 13.15
C TYR A 62 2.30 11.77 12.79
N THR A 63 1.79 10.94 13.69
CA THR A 63 1.65 9.49 13.44
C THR A 63 0.69 9.23 12.29
N TRP A 64 -0.45 9.92 12.25
CA TRP A 64 -1.44 9.76 11.18
C TRP A 64 -0.92 10.31 9.85
N ARG A 65 -0.25 11.46 9.85
CA ARG A 65 0.41 12.03 8.68
C ARG A 65 1.40 11.06 8.05
N ARG A 66 2.26 10.42 8.88
CA ARG A 66 3.24 9.44 8.38
C ARG A 66 2.57 8.24 7.73
N ARG A 67 1.49 7.71 8.34
CA ARG A 67 0.72 6.59 7.77
C ARG A 67 0.05 6.97 6.45
N TYR A 68 -0.57 8.14 6.40
CA TYR A 68 -1.20 8.66 5.19
C TYR A 68 -0.20 8.77 4.04
N LEU A 69 1.00 9.32 4.26
CA LEU A 69 2.03 9.39 3.22
C LEU A 69 2.53 8.01 2.76
N ALA A 70 2.62 7.03 3.68
CA ALA A 70 2.98 5.66 3.31
C ALA A 70 1.89 4.99 2.46
N GLU A 71 0.62 5.23 2.78
CA GLU A 71 -0.53 4.77 1.98
C GLU A 71 -0.51 5.41 0.58
N GLN A 72 -0.28 6.72 0.49
CA GLN A 72 -0.16 7.41 -0.80
C GLN A 72 1.03 6.90 -1.63
N GLN A 73 2.17 6.60 -1.01
CA GLN A 73 3.32 6.02 -1.70
C GLN A 73 3.00 4.61 -2.21
N ALA A 74 2.31 3.78 -1.42
CA ALA A 74 1.89 2.46 -1.85
C ALA A 74 0.91 2.51 -3.05
N GLU A 75 -0.01 3.47 -3.06
CA GLU A 75 -0.93 3.70 -4.19
C GLU A 75 -0.20 4.25 -5.43
N ALA A 76 0.85 5.05 -5.23
CA ALA A 76 1.63 5.66 -6.32
C ALA A 76 2.62 4.69 -6.98
N VAL A 77 2.97 3.57 -6.34
CA VAL A 77 3.83 2.55 -6.95
C VAL A 77 3.01 1.71 -7.94
N GLN A 78 2.95 2.18 -9.19
CA GLN A 78 2.47 1.38 -10.31
C GLN A 78 3.60 0.49 -10.80
N LEU A 79 3.39 -0.84 -10.77
CA LEU A 79 4.30 -1.80 -11.37
C LEU A 79 4.16 -1.71 -12.90
N VAL A 80 5.20 -1.26 -13.58
CA VAL A 80 5.22 -1.23 -15.05
C VAL A 80 5.69 -2.60 -15.55
N PRO A 81 4.88 -3.32 -16.36
CA PRO A 81 5.31 -4.56 -16.96
C PRO A 81 6.42 -4.28 -17.98
N VAL A 82 7.63 -4.78 -17.69
CA VAL A 82 8.75 -4.75 -18.62
C VAL A 82 8.71 -6.06 -19.41
N ALA A 83 8.42 -5.97 -20.71
CA ALA A 83 8.52 -7.09 -21.62
C ALA A 83 9.96 -7.21 -22.14
N ILE A 84 10.59 -8.36 -21.96
CA ILE A 84 11.89 -8.68 -22.55
C ILE A 84 11.63 -9.11 -23.99
N VAL A 85 11.95 -8.26 -24.96
CA VAL A 85 11.87 -8.61 -26.38
C VAL A 85 13.17 -9.34 -26.75
N ASN A 86 13.09 -10.65 -26.92
CA ASN A 86 14.16 -11.41 -27.56
C ASN A 86 14.09 -11.16 -29.08
N GLU A 87 14.93 -10.27 -29.58
CA GLU A 87 15.17 -10.16 -31.02
C GLU A 87 16.00 -11.38 -31.48
N VAL A 88 15.30 -12.48 -31.79
CA VAL A 88 15.89 -13.54 -32.59
C VAL A 88 15.92 -13.07 -34.04
N SER A 89 17.05 -12.48 -34.44
CA SER A 89 17.39 -12.28 -35.84
C SER A 89 17.26 -13.62 -36.56
N SER A 90 16.26 -13.73 -37.42
CA SER A 90 16.05 -14.87 -38.31
C SER A 90 17.19 -14.90 -39.34
N VAL A 91 18.20 -15.73 -39.11
CA VAL A 91 19.09 -16.21 -40.17
C VAL A 91 18.67 -17.63 -40.49
N ASN A 92 18.29 -17.80 -41.74
CA ASN A 92 17.71 -18.96 -42.38
C ASN A 92 18.76 -20.06 -42.60
N GLU A 93 18.68 -21.21 -41.93
CA GLU A 93 19.38 -22.45 -42.33
C GLU A 93 18.59 -23.73 -41.89
N PRO A 94 18.56 -24.83 -42.69
CA PRO A 94 17.58 -25.93 -42.59
C PRO A 94 17.84 -26.97 -41.47
N PRO A 95 16.88 -27.89 -41.21
CA PRO A 95 16.66 -28.47 -39.89
C PRO A 95 17.58 -29.66 -39.58
N ALA A 96 18.24 -29.61 -38.42
CA ALA A 96 18.76 -30.80 -37.74
C ALA A 96 17.85 -31.14 -36.55
N LEU A 97 17.66 -32.44 -36.38
CA LEU A 97 16.65 -33.11 -35.57
C LEU A 97 16.73 -32.75 -34.08
N SER A 98 15.67 -32.09 -33.62
CA SER A 98 14.96 -32.27 -32.35
C SER A 98 15.70 -32.94 -31.17
N GLU A 99 16.18 -32.11 -30.23
CA GLU A 99 15.86 -32.30 -28.82
C GLU A 99 15.10 -31.06 -28.36
N SER A 100 13.77 -31.23 -28.27
CA SER A 100 12.84 -30.20 -27.85
C SER A 100 13.01 -29.99 -26.35
N GLU A 101 13.91 -29.10 -25.94
CA GLU A 101 13.85 -28.55 -24.60
C GLU A 101 12.67 -27.59 -24.57
N VAL A 102 11.50 -28.15 -24.25
CA VAL A 102 10.25 -27.42 -24.10
C VAL A 102 10.49 -26.38 -23.00
N VAL A 103 10.80 -25.15 -23.39
CA VAL A 103 10.71 -23.98 -22.51
C VAL A 103 9.23 -23.77 -22.21
N ARG A 104 8.73 -24.55 -21.25
CA ARG A 104 7.43 -24.32 -20.63
C ARG A 104 7.54 -22.98 -19.92
N PRO A 105 6.52 -22.11 -19.94
CA PRO A 105 6.49 -20.97 -19.03
C PRO A 105 6.35 -21.56 -17.63
N ALA A 106 7.48 -21.78 -16.96
CA ALA A 106 7.52 -22.20 -15.58
C ALA A 106 7.10 -20.98 -14.75
N GLY A 107 5.79 -20.79 -14.58
CA GLY A 107 5.29 -19.86 -13.59
C GLY A 107 5.78 -20.32 -12.22
N SER A 108 6.49 -19.46 -11.50
CA SER A 108 6.87 -19.73 -10.12
C SER A 108 5.97 -18.94 -9.18
N ILE A 109 5.33 -19.60 -8.23
CA ILE A 109 4.53 -18.97 -7.18
C ILE A 109 5.34 -19.04 -5.89
N GLU A 110 5.65 -17.88 -5.31
CA GLU A 110 6.31 -17.77 -3.99
C GLU A 110 5.31 -17.27 -2.95
N VAL A 111 5.16 -18.02 -1.86
CA VAL A 111 4.32 -17.65 -0.72
C VAL A 111 5.19 -17.55 0.53
N ARG A 112 5.15 -16.39 1.21
CA ARG A 112 5.93 -16.13 2.43
C ARG A 112 5.00 -16.11 3.65
N ILE A 113 5.26 -16.99 4.62
CA ILE A 113 4.52 -17.09 5.88
C ILE A 113 5.52 -16.93 7.02
N GLY A 114 5.58 -15.74 7.63
CA GLY A 114 6.56 -15.42 8.66
C GLY A 114 8.00 -15.55 8.15
N ARG A 115 8.75 -16.55 8.64
CA ARG A 115 10.12 -16.87 8.20
C ARG A 115 10.18 -18.02 7.17
N ALA A 116 9.05 -18.67 6.89
CA ALA A 116 8.98 -19.76 5.93
C ALA A 116 8.69 -19.24 4.51
N VAL A 117 9.33 -19.86 3.53
CA VAL A 117 9.13 -19.56 2.10
C VAL A 117 8.74 -20.85 1.40
N VAL A 118 7.59 -20.82 0.72
CA VAL A 118 7.09 -21.92 -0.09
C VAL A 118 7.21 -21.50 -1.54
N LYS A 119 7.99 -22.24 -2.32
CA LYS A 119 8.20 -22.01 -3.74
C LYS A 119 7.57 -23.15 -4.53
N VAL A 120 6.70 -22.82 -5.46
CA VAL A 120 6.06 -23.79 -6.36
C VAL A 120 6.46 -23.42 -7.78
N ASP A 121 7.22 -24.29 -8.44
CA ASP A 121 7.73 -24.09 -9.80
C ASP A 121 6.91 -24.93 -10.80
N GLY A 122 6.51 -24.33 -11.93
CA GLY A 122 5.90 -25.04 -13.06
C GLY A 122 4.43 -24.71 -13.30
N ILE A 123 3.70 -25.61 -13.97
CA ILE A 123 2.27 -25.45 -14.22
C ILE A 123 1.52 -25.91 -12.96
N VAL A 124 0.99 -24.96 -12.20
CA VAL A 124 0.34 -25.23 -10.92
C VAL A 124 -1.18 -25.23 -11.08
N ASP A 125 -1.82 -26.35 -10.76
CA ASP A 125 -3.28 -26.43 -10.67
C ASP A 125 -3.80 -25.85 -9.34
N ALA A 126 -4.96 -25.21 -9.39
CA ALA A 126 -5.56 -24.51 -8.26
C ALA A 126 -5.92 -25.46 -7.11
N GLU A 127 -6.35 -26.70 -7.40
CA GLU A 127 -6.67 -27.69 -6.38
C GLU A 127 -5.40 -28.21 -5.68
N MET A 128 -4.35 -28.45 -6.45
CA MET A 128 -3.05 -28.86 -5.92
C MET A 128 -2.46 -27.78 -5.02
N LEU A 129 -2.51 -26.50 -5.43
CA LEU A 129 -2.05 -25.38 -4.61
C LEU A 129 -2.85 -25.23 -3.31
N ARG A 130 -4.18 -25.39 -3.37
CA ARG A 130 -5.03 -25.36 -2.16
C ARG A 130 -4.70 -26.48 -1.18
N THR A 131 -4.37 -27.67 -1.70
CA THR A 131 -3.97 -28.82 -0.86
C THR A 131 -2.66 -28.54 -0.14
N VAL A 132 -1.64 -28.04 -0.86
CA VAL A 132 -0.34 -27.68 -0.28
C VAL A 132 -0.50 -26.59 0.78
N LEU A 133 -1.18 -25.48 0.47
CA LEU A 133 -1.44 -24.40 1.43
C LEU A 133 -2.28 -24.87 2.62
N GLY A 134 -3.16 -25.86 2.41
CA GLY A 134 -3.98 -26.46 3.45
C GLY A 134 -3.25 -27.40 4.40
N SER A 135 -2.13 -27.98 3.97
CA SER A 135 -1.26 -28.78 4.83
C SER A 135 -0.36 -27.92 5.74
N LEU A 136 -0.10 -26.67 5.36
CA LEU A 136 0.79 -25.75 6.09
C LEU A 136 0.09 -24.97 7.22
N ARG A 137 -1.23 -25.08 7.35
CA ARG A 137 -2.02 -24.44 8.42
C ARG A 137 -2.21 -25.34 9.67
N SER A 138 -1.51 -26.46 9.74
CA SER A 138 -1.47 -27.33 10.94
C SER A 138 -0.30 -26.97 11.84
#